data_AF-A0A9E3BQW4-F1
#
_entry.id   AF-A0A9E3BQW4-F1
#
_cell.length_a   1.000
_cell.length_b   1.000
_cell.length_c   1.000
_cell.angle_alpha   90.00
_cell.angle_beta   90.00
_cell.angle_gamma   90.00
#
_symmetry.space_group_name_H-M   'P 1'
#
loop_
_entity.id
_entity.type
_entity.pdbx_description
1 polymer ?
#
loop_
_entity_poly.entity_id
_entity_poly.type
_entity_poly.pdbx_seq_one_letter_code
_entity_poly.pdbx_strand_id
1 'polypeptide(L)' 'MVARTALLVFLFWASGAAAAPAWTAFPVPEGSGPHDVAPAADGTVWFTAQAAGKLGRLDPGTGRVDEFSLGLGSAPHGVI' A
#
# COMPACT_ATOMS: atom_id res chain seq x y z
N MET A 1 41.52 47.01 27.91
CA MET A 1 41.38 45.58 28.26
C MET A 1 40.26 45.51 29.28
N VAL A 2 39.14 44.82 29.08
CA VAL A 2 39.00 43.39 28.77
C VAL A 2 37.72 43.18 27.94
N ALA A 3 37.84 42.47 26.81
CA ALA A 3 36.70 42.03 26.01
C ALA A 3 36.06 40.79 26.67
N ARG A 4 34.74 40.78 26.81
CA ARG A 4 33.96 39.59 27.20
C ARG A 4 33.07 39.20 26.03
N THR A 5 33.60 38.37 25.14
CA THR A 5 32.83 37.73 24.08
C THR A 5 32.16 36.49 24.67
N ALA A 6 30.84 36.52 24.84
CA ALA A 6 30.06 35.35 25.18
C ALA A 6 29.74 34.57 23.90
N LEU A 7 30.17 33.31 23.83
CA LEU A 7 29.79 32.38 22.76
C LEU A 7 28.43 31.78 23.11
N LEU A 8 27.40 32.10 22.33
CA LEU A 8 26.10 31.44 22.41
C LEU A 8 26.16 30.15 21.59
N VAL A 9 26.08 29.00 22.26
CA VAL A 9 25.90 27.70 21.61
C VAL A 9 24.40 27.45 21.43
N PHE A 10 23.92 27.52 20.19
CA PHE A 10 22.57 27.09 19.85
C PHE A 10 22.55 25.58 19.65
N LEU A 11 22.07 24.85 20.66
CA LEU A 11 21.71 23.45 20.52
C LEU A 11 20.38 23.38 19.76
N PHE A 12 20.44 23.03 18.47
CA PHE A 12 19.26 22.63 17.71
C PHE A 12 18.87 21.22 18.14
N TRP A 13 17.80 21.10 18.94
CA TRP A 13 17.12 19.83 19.09
C TRP A 13 16.30 19.61 17.82
N ALA A 14 16.81 18.78 16.91
CA ALA A 14 16.00 18.29 15.80
C ALA A 14 14.89 17.43 16.40
N SER A 15 13.65 17.90 16.31
CA SER A 15 12.49 17.06 16.55
C SER A 15 12.51 15.94 15.50
N GLY A 16 12.83 14.73 15.93
CA GLY A 16 12.66 13.54 15.11
C GLY A 16 11.16 13.26 14.95
N ALA A 17 10.47 14.02 14.10
CA ALA A 17 9.16 13.64 13.63
C ALA A 17 9.34 12.38 12.79
N ALA A 18 8.97 11.21 13.32
CA ALA A 18 8.92 9.99 12.54
C ALA A 18 7.99 10.25 11.33
N ALA A 19 8.50 10.03 10.13
CA ALA A 19 7.69 10.12 8.93
C ALA A 19 6.49 9.18 9.08
N ALA A 20 5.29 9.69 8.83
CA ALA A 20 4.08 8.88 8.81
C ALA A 20 4.27 7.70 7.83
N PRO A 21 3.66 6.54 8.08
CA PRO A 21 3.72 5.43 7.13
C PRO A 21 3.24 5.90 5.76
N ALA A 22 4.08 5.69 4.74
CA ALA A 22 3.71 5.96 3.36
C ALA A 22 2.87 4.79 2.86
N TRP A 23 1.67 5.08 2.36
CA TRP A 23 0.81 4.09 1.72
C TRP A 23 1.07 4.10 0.22
N THR A 24 1.10 2.92 -0.39
CA THR A 24 1.09 2.77 -1.84
C THR A 24 -0.26 2.23 -2.26
N ALA A 25 -0.89 2.90 -3.22
CA ALA A 25 -2.14 2.45 -3.82
C ALA A 25 -1.85 1.87 -5.21
N PHE A 26 -2.51 0.76 -5.53
CA PHE A 26 -2.41 0.10 -6.82
C PHE A 26 -3.77 0.16 -7.51
N PRO A 27 -3.84 0.70 -8.74
CA PRO A 27 -5.08 0.69 -9.49
C PRO A 27 -5.44 -0.76 -9.88
N VAL A 28 -6.72 -1.08 -9.81
CA VAL A 28 -7.29 -2.30 -10.36
C VAL A 28 -8.15 -1.95 -11.58
N PRO A 29 -8.50 -2.91 -12.45
CA PRO A 29 -9.42 -2.66 -13.55
C PRO A 29 -10.72 -1.99 -13.07
N GLU A 30 -11.23 -1.06 -13.88
CA GLU A 30 -12.48 -0.38 -13.57
C GLU A 30 -13.64 -1.40 -13.45
N GLY A 31 -14.51 -1.20 -12.46
CA GLY A 31 -15.63 -2.11 -12.20
C GLY A 31 -15.25 -3.43 -11.52
N SER A 32 -13.98 -3.64 -11.16
CA SER A 32 -13.51 -4.85 -10.46
C SER A 32 -14.25 -5.09 -9.13
N GLY A 33 -14.48 -4.02 -8.35
CA GLY A 33 -15.14 -4.09 -7.05
C GLY A 33 -14.37 -4.99 -6.06
N PRO A 34 -13.11 -4.64 -5.70
CA PRO A 34 -12.32 -5.44 -4.77
C PRO A 34 -12.99 -5.53 -3.39
N HIS A 35 -13.09 -6.73 -2.82
CA HIS A 35 -13.69 -6.94 -1.50
C HIS A 35 -12.68 -7.44 -0.45
N ASP A 36 -12.23 -8.69 -0.56
CA ASP A 36 -11.25 -9.29 0.36
C ASP A 36 -9.88 -9.45 -0.31
N VAL A 37 -8.84 -9.57 0.52
CA VAL A 37 -7.43 -9.75 0.09
C VAL A 37 -6.73 -10.86 0.89
N ALA A 38 -5.83 -11.58 0.23
CA ALA A 38 -4.97 -12.60 0.84
C ALA A 38 -3.53 -12.46 0.34
N PRO A 39 -2.57 -12.08 1.20
CA PRO A 39 -1.14 -12.12 0.87
C PRO A 39 -0.67 -13.56 0.62
N ALA A 40 0.10 -13.77 -0.43
CA ALA A 40 0.72 -15.05 -0.74
C ALA A 40 2.18 -15.11 -0.29
N ALA A 41 2.70 -16.33 -0.13
CA ALA A 41 4.07 -16.57 0.31
C ALA A 41 5.14 -16.06 -0.68
N ASP A 42 4.77 -15.90 -1.96
CA ASP A 42 5.64 -15.35 -3.00
C ASP A 42 5.66 -13.81 -3.05
N GLY A 43 4.93 -13.14 -2.14
CA GLY A 43 4.82 -11.69 -2.07
C GLY A 43 3.74 -11.08 -2.97
N THR A 44 3.02 -11.88 -3.76
CA THR A 44 1.82 -11.42 -4.45
C THR A 44 0.65 -11.25 -3.49
N VAL A 45 -0.37 -10.52 -3.92
CA VAL A 45 -1.62 -10.32 -3.17
C VAL A 45 -2.78 -10.77 -4.04
N TRP A 46 -3.53 -11.76 -3.57
CA TRP A 46 -4.80 -12.14 -4.17
C TRP A 46 -5.92 -11.27 -3.65
N PHE A 47 -6.91 -10.98 -4.49
CA PHE A 47 -8.09 -10.25 -4.10
C PHE A 47 -9.34 -10.74 -4.84
N THR A 48 -10.51 -10.60 -4.24
CA THR A 48 -11.77 -10.86 -4.93
C THR A 48 -12.23 -9.64 -5.69
N ALA A 49 -12.40 -9.75 -7.00
CA ALA A 49 -13.04 -8.73 -7.84
C ALA A 49 -14.54 -9.02 -7.89
N GLN A 50 -15.22 -8.68 -6.78
CA GLN A 50 -16.60 -9.11 -6.51
C GLN A 50 -17.57 -8.65 -7.60
N ALA A 51 -17.53 -7.35 -7.93
CA ALA A 51 -18.45 -6.77 -8.93
C ALA A 51 -18.20 -7.32 -10.33
N ALA A 52 -16.96 -7.68 -10.65
CA ALA A 52 -16.59 -8.25 -11.95
C ALA A 52 -16.74 -9.77 -12.05
N GLY A 53 -16.98 -10.47 -10.93
CA GLY A 53 -17.04 -11.93 -10.91
C GLY A 53 -15.70 -12.61 -11.21
N LYS A 54 -14.60 -12.02 -10.71
CA LYS A 54 -13.23 -12.49 -10.99
C LYS A 54 -12.40 -12.66 -9.72
N LEU A 55 -11.31 -13.41 -9.85
CA LEU A 55 -10.21 -13.42 -8.89
C LEU A 55 -9.09 -12.54 -9.45
N GLY A 56 -8.54 -11.64 -8.65
CA GLY A 56 -7.43 -10.79 -9.03
C GLY A 56 -6.14 -11.18 -8.33
N ARG A 57 -5.00 -10.93 -8.98
CA ARG A 57 -3.65 -11.09 -8.43
C ARG A 57 -2.83 -9.84 -8.71
N LEU A 58 -2.33 -9.21 -7.65
CA LEU A 58 -1.43 -8.06 -7.69
C LEU A 58 0.00 -8.50 -7.39
N ASP A 59 0.96 -8.05 -8.19
CA ASP A 59 2.38 -8.00 -7.84
C ASP A 59 2.69 -6.58 -7.29
N PRO A 60 2.93 -6.41 -5.98
CA PRO A 60 3.24 -5.09 -5.41
C PRO A 60 4.60 -4.51 -5.84
N GLY A 61 5.54 -5.36 -6.27
CA GLY A 61 6.86 -4.93 -6.73
C GLY A 61 6.81 -4.23 -8.08
N THR A 62 5.89 -4.64 -8.96
CA THR A 62 5.71 -4.03 -10.29
C THR A 62 4.42 -3.25 -10.45
N GLY A 63 3.47 -3.40 -9.52
CA GLY A 63 2.09 -2.89 -9.64
C GLY A 63 1.24 -3.60 -10.69
N ARG A 64 1.65 -4.78 -11.17
CA ARG A 64 0.92 -5.50 -12.21
C ARG A 64 -0.30 -6.20 -11.60
N VAL A 65 -1.44 -6.08 -12.25
CA VAL A 65 -2.67 -6.80 -11.90
C VAL A 65 -3.08 -7.72 -13.04
N ASP A 66 -3.29 -9.00 -12.72
CA ASP A 66 -3.95 -9.97 -13.59
C ASP A 66 -5.33 -10.32 -12.97
N GLU A 67 -6.37 -10.49 -13.80
CA GLU A 67 -7.69 -10.96 -13.34
C GLU A 67 -8.10 -12.25 -14.07
N PHE A 68 -8.75 -13.14 -13.34
CA PHE A 68 -9.18 -14.46 -13.78
C PHE A 68 -10.69 -14.60 -13.62
N SER A 69 -11.41 -14.88 -14.71
CA SER A 69 -12.86 -15.10 -14.65
C SER A 69 -13.20 -16.35 -13.85
N LEU A 70 -14.19 -16.23 -12.96
CA LEU A 70 -14.70 -17.36 -12.17
C LEU A 70 -15.96 -17.99 -12.79
N GLY A 71 -16.46 -17.43 -13.89
CA GLY A 71 -17.67 -17.87 -14.58
C GLY A 71 -18.80 -16.86 -14.56
N LEU A 72 -19.86 -17.16 -15.31
CA LEU A 72 -21.03 -16.30 -15.44
C LEU A 72 -21.79 -16.23 -14.10
N GLY A 73 -22.10 -15.02 -13.65
CA GLY A 73 -22.87 -14.78 -12.43
C GLY A 73 -22.09 -14.94 -11.14
N SER A 74 -20.77 -15.17 -11.20
CA SER A 74 -19.91 -15.19 -10.02
C SER A 74 -19.85 -13.81 -9.37
N ALA A 75 -19.83 -13.79 -8.03
CA ALA A 75 -19.62 -12.61 -7.21
C ALA A 75 -18.81 -13.01 -5.97
N PRO A 76 -17.50 -13.27 -6.10
CA PRO A 76 -16.69 -13.78 -5.01
C PRO A 76 -16.60 -12.74 -3.89
N HIS A 77 -16.80 -13.18 -2.64
CA HIS A 77 -16.65 -12.31 -1.47
C HIS A 77 -15.26 -12.47 -0.86
N GLY A 78 -14.90 -13.70 -0.48
CA GLY A 78 -13.65 -14.00 0.22
C GLY A 78 -12.57 -14.66 -0.62
N VAL A 79 -11.34 -14.52 -0.15
CA VAL A 79 -10.13 -15.21 -0.62
C VAL A 79 -9.27 -15.54 0.62
N ILE A 80 -8.73 -16.76 0.70
CA ILE A 80 -7.85 -17.22 1.80
C ILE A 80 -6.65 -17.99 1.23
#